data_AF-A0A3S4LFR8-F1
#
_entry.id   AF-A0A3S4LFR8-F1
#
_cell.length_a   1.000
_cell.length_b   1.000
_cell.length_c   1.000
_cell.angle_alpha   90.00
_cell.angle_beta   90.00
_cell.angle_gamma   90.00
#
_symmetry.space_group_name_H-M   'P 1'
#
loop_
_entity.id
_entity.type
_entity.pdbx_description
1 polymer ?
#
loop_
_entity_poly.entity_id
_entity_poly.type
_entity_poly.pdbx_seq_one_letter_code
_entity_poly.pdbx_strand_id
1 'polypeptide(L)'
;MLLDGERALGVLAVADQVRPEAAATIARLGEMGVRAVMLSGDSPQVAAAVAAQTGVSAAHGGLLPQDKLRFIEQLQASGKVAMVGDGVNDAPALARADLGVAMARPDRTARWRRPAWR
;
A
#
# COMPACT_ATOMS: atom_id res chain seq x y z
N MET A 1 -18.18 18.31 -6.96
CA MET A 1 -19.41 19.01 -6.58
C MET A 1 -20.20 19.27 -7.86
N LEU A 2 -21.45 18.85 -7.93
CA LEU A 2 -22.36 19.11 -9.04
C LEU A 2 -23.11 20.41 -8.74
N LEU A 3 -23.10 21.35 -9.67
CA LEU A 3 -23.70 22.67 -9.53
C LEU A 3 -24.66 22.95 -10.69
N ASP A 4 -25.74 23.68 -10.41
CA ASP A 4 -26.60 24.32 -11.40
C ASP A 4 -26.72 25.81 -11.05
N GLY A 5 -26.03 26.66 -11.80
CA GLY A 5 -25.78 28.04 -11.41
C GLY A 5 -25.04 28.13 -10.07
N GLU A 6 -25.58 28.89 -9.12
CA GLU A 6 -25.07 28.98 -7.74
C GLU A 6 -25.62 27.88 -6.82
N ARG A 7 -26.51 27.01 -7.31
CA ARG A 7 -27.13 25.98 -6.50
C ARG A 7 -26.31 24.70 -6.51
N ALA A 8 -25.85 24.26 -5.34
CA ALA A 8 -25.25 22.95 -5.18
C ALA A 8 -26.31 21.84 -5.33
N LEU A 9 -26.12 20.97 -6.31
CA LEU A 9 -26.99 19.82 -6.60
C LEU A 9 -26.51 18.54 -5.90
N GLY A 10 -25.21 18.41 -5.61
CA GLY A 10 -24.68 17.27 -4.86
C GLY A 10 -23.16 17.12 -4.94
N VAL A 11 -22.64 16.06 -4.33
CA VAL A 11 -21.22 15.69 -4.39
C VAL A 11 -21.12 14.23 -4.78
N LEU A 12 -20.34 13.93 -5.82
CA LEU A 12 -19.92 12.58 -6.15
C LEU A 12 -18.53 12.37 -5.55
N ALA A 13 -18.40 11.37 -4.68
CA ALA A 13 -17.12 10.93 -4.14
C ALA A 13 -16.82 9.53 -4.66
N VAL A 14 -15.61 9.33 -5.18
CA VAL A 14 -15.10 8.03 -5.59
C VAL A 14 -13.95 7.70 -4.64
N ALA A 15 -14.04 6.57 -3.96
CA ALA A 15 -13.03 6.10 -3.03
C ALA A 15 -12.79 4.61 -3.27
N ASP A 16 -11.53 4.21 -3.24
CA ASP A 16 -11.18 2.80 -3.28
C ASP A 16 -11.64 2.10 -2.00
N GLN A 17 -12.23 0.91 -2.16
CA GLN A 17 -12.65 0.11 -1.02
C GLN A 17 -11.52 -0.81 -0.57
N VAL A 18 -11.36 -0.90 0.75
CA VAL A 18 -10.49 -1.89 1.36
C VAL A 18 -11.03 -3.28 1.04
N ARG A 19 -10.14 -4.17 0.60
CA ARG A 19 -10.48 -5.58 0.35
C ARG A 19 -11.03 -6.23 1.62
N PRO A 20 -12.15 -6.98 1.57
CA PRO A 20 -12.75 -7.61 2.75
C PRO A 20 -11.78 -8.48 3.55
N GLU A 21 -10.84 -9.14 2.87
CA GLU A 21 -9.82 -10.02 3.44
C GLU A 21 -8.63 -9.28 4.07
N ALA A 22 -8.52 -7.96 3.90
CA ALA A 22 -7.33 -7.20 4.29
C ALA A 22 -7.08 -7.28 5.80
N ALA A 23 -8.10 -7.02 6.63
CA ALA A 23 -7.96 -7.02 8.08
C ALA A 23 -7.53 -8.39 8.62
N ALA A 24 -8.15 -9.47 8.14
CA ALA A 24 -7.78 -10.83 8.51
C ALA A 24 -6.35 -11.18 8.09
N THR A 25 -5.92 -10.72 6.90
CA THR A 25 -4.55 -10.92 6.42
C THR A 25 -3.52 -10.20 7.28
N ILE A 26 -3.78 -8.93 7.64
CA ILE A 26 -2.91 -8.16 8.52
C ILE A 26 -2.82 -8.78 9.91
N ALA A 27 -3.94 -9.22 10.48
CA ALA A 27 -3.95 -9.92 11.76
C ALA A 27 -3.10 -11.20 11.72
N ARG A 28 -3.26 -12.01 10.67
CA ARG A 28 -2.48 -13.24 10.48
C ARG A 28 -0.99 -12.99 10.33
N LEU A 29 -0.60 -11.92 9.64
CA LEU A 29 0.79 -11.48 9.57
C LEU A 29 1.32 -11.07 10.95
N GLY A 30 0.51 -10.36 11.73
CA GLY A 30 0.83 -10.01 13.12
C GLY A 30 1.08 -11.23 14.01
N GLU A 31 0.25 -12.27 13.91
CA GLU A 31 0.43 -13.56 14.61
C GLU A 31 1.75 -14.25 14.24
N MET A 32 2.26 -14.02 13.03
CA MET A 32 3.55 -14.52 12.56
C MET A 32 4.74 -13.63 12.96
N GLY A 33 4.51 -12.56 13.72
CA GLY A 33 5.52 -11.59 14.12
C GLY A 33 5.88 -10.57 13.03
N VAL A 34 5.09 -10.47 11.97
CA VAL A 34 5.31 -9.51 10.88
C VAL A 34 4.58 -8.21 11.20
N ARG A 35 5.33 -7.11 11.24
CA ARG A 35 4.77 -5.76 11.41
C ARG A 35 4.34 -5.18 10.07
N ALA A 36 3.04 -4.94 9.89
CA ALA A 36 2.52 -4.33 8.69
C ALA A 36 2.48 -2.79 8.82
N VAL A 37 3.03 -2.08 7.82
CA VAL A 37 3.02 -0.61 7.73
C VAL A 37 2.51 -0.21 6.36
N MET A 38 1.62 0.79 6.30
CA MET A 38 1.08 1.31 5.06
C MET A 38 1.77 2.62 4.65
N LEU A 39 2.17 2.72 3.38
CA LEU A 39 2.72 3.93 2.77
C LEU A 39 1.82 4.34 1.59
N SER A 40 1.13 5.49 1.69
CA SER A 40 0.21 5.98 0.66
C SER A 40 0.56 7.39 0.18
N GLY A 41 0.26 7.67 -1.09
CA GLY A 41 0.26 9.02 -1.65
C GLY A 41 -1.03 9.79 -1.34
N ASP A 42 -2.10 9.12 -0.91
CA ASP A 42 -3.35 9.75 -0.51
C ASP A 42 -3.18 10.60 0.74
N SER A 43 -4.16 11.45 1.04
CA SER A 43 -4.09 12.30 2.22
C SER A 43 -3.89 11.49 3.52
N PRO A 44 -3.22 12.05 4.53
CA PRO A 44 -3.06 11.41 5.84
C PRO A 44 -4.38 10.93 6.45
N GLN A 45 -5.49 11.63 6.19
CA GLN A 45 -6.82 11.27 6.66
C GLN A 45 -7.33 9.97 6.00
N VAL A 46 -7.15 9.82 4.69
CA VAL A 46 -7.51 8.58 3.97
C VAL A 46 -6.64 7.43 4.47
N ALA A 47 -5.34 7.66 4.62
CA ALA A 47 -4.42 6.65 5.14
C ALA A 47 -4.82 6.18 6.57
N ALA A 48 -5.17 7.11 7.45
CA ALA A 48 -5.64 6.78 8.80
C ALA A 48 -6.96 5.99 8.79
N ALA A 49 -7.90 6.34 7.91
CA ALA A 49 -9.16 5.63 7.77
C ALA A 49 -8.97 4.18 7.30
N VAL A 50 -8.07 3.94 6.34
CA VAL A 50 -7.69 2.59 5.90
C VAL A 50 -6.98 1.83 7.01
N ALA A 51 -6.11 2.50 7.78
CA ALA A 51 -5.42 1.88 8.91
C ALA A 51 -6.39 1.39 9.99
N ALA A 52 -7.41 2.18 10.31
CA ALA A 52 -8.45 1.80 11.25
C ALA A 52 -9.27 0.58 10.77
N GLN A 53 -9.48 0.45 9.46
CA GLN A 53 -10.21 -0.70 8.88
C GLN A 53 -9.36 -1.97 8.81
N THR A 54 -8.06 -1.82 8.54
CA THR A 54 -7.16 -2.96 8.27
C THR A 54 -6.39 -3.44 9.50
N GLY A 55 -6.19 -2.59 10.50
CA GLY A 55 -5.39 -2.90 11.68
C GLY A 55 -3.88 -2.89 11.46
N VAL A 56 -3.37 -2.22 10.43
CA VAL A 56 -1.90 -2.06 10.25
C VAL A 56 -1.28 -1.31 11.42
N SER A 57 -0.03 -1.62 11.74
CA SER A 57 0.67 -1.07 12.90
C SER A 57 0.97 0.44 12.77
N ALA A 58 1.15 0.91 11.54
CA ALA A 58 1.34 2.33 11.23
C ALA A 58 0.88 2.63 9.79
N ALA A 59 0.47 3.87 9.55
CA ALA A 59 0.10 4.35 8.24
C ALA A 59 0.61 5.77 8.00
N HIS A 60 1.19 5.99 6.83
CA HIS A 60 1.75 7.27 6.41
C HIS A 60 1.12 7.68 5.08
N GLY A 61 0.38 8.79 5.08
CA GLY A 61 -0.20 9.40 3.88
C GLY A 61 0.56 10.65 3.45
N GLY A 62 0.27 11.13 2.24
CA GLY A 62 0.84 12.34 1.64
C GLY A 62 2.26 12.12 1.12
N LEU A 63 2.66 10.87 0.90
CA LEU A 63 4.03 10.53 0.54
C LEU A 63 4.27 10.69 -0.96
N LEU A 64 5.37 11.35 -1.31
CA LEU A 64 5.94 11.31 -2.65
C LEU A 64 6.68 9.98 -2.87
N PRO A 65 6.96 9.59 -4.13
CA PRO A 65 7.72 8.37 -4.42
C PRO A 65 9.08 8.30 -3.70
N GLN A 66 9.76 9.44 -3.52
CA GLN A 66 11.05 9.49 -2.82
C GLN A 66 10.89 9.30 -1.31
N ASP A 67 9.75 9.71 -0.76
CA ASP A 67 9.47 9.56 0.67
C ASP A 67 9.21 8.09 1.00
N LYS A 68 8.48 7.38 0.14
CA LYS A 68 8.29 5.92 0.25
C LYS A 68 9.63 5.18 0.28
N LEU A 69 10.57 5.57 -0.58
CA LEU A 69 11.92 5.00 -0.59
C LEU A 69 12.63 5.23 0.73
N ARG A 70 12.70 6.47 1.23
CA ARG A 70 13.35 6.79 2.50
C ARG A 70 12.73 6.01 3.67
N PHE A 71 11.40 5.85 3.69
CA PHE A 71 10.72 5.04 4.69
C PHE A 71 11.16 3.58 4.67
N ILE A 72 11.29 2.98 3.48
CA ILE A 72 11.76 1.60 3.34
C ILE A 72 13.19 1.47 3.89
N GLU A 73 14.07 2.41 3.58
CA GLU A 73 15.45 2.41 4.09
C GLU A 73 15.52 2.51 5.62
N GLN A 74 14.67 3.35 6.21
CA GLN A 74 14.56 3.48 7.66
C GLN A 74 14.04 2.19 8.31
N LEU A 75 13.03 1.56 7.72
CA LEU A 75 12.50 0.29 8.20
C LEU A 75 13.52 -0.84 8.07
N GLN A 76 14.35 -0.82 7.03
CA GLN A 76 15.43 -1.78 6.82
C GLN A 76 16.50 -1.75 7.92
N ALA A 77 16.71 -0.59 8.55
CA ALA A 77 17.60 -0.48 9.71
C ALA A 77 17.10 -1.31 10.92
N SER A 78 15.81 -1.64 10.95
CA SER A 78 15.16 -2.38 12.06
C SER A 78 14.85 -3.84 11.72
N GLY A 79 15.14 -4.31 10.50
CA GLY A 79 14.86 -5.68 10.07
C GLY A 79 14.68 -5.82 8.56
N LYS A 80 14.28 -7.02 8.11
CA LYS A 80 14.00 -7.28 6.70
C LYS A 80 12.66 -6.68 6.29
N VAL A 81 12.63 -6.02 5.14
CA VAL A 81 11.43 -5.36 4.61
C VAL A 81 10.95 -6.05 3.34
N ALA A 82 9.71 -6.53 3.38
CA ALA A 82 8.97 -6.90 2.19
C ALA A 82 8.04 -5.75 1.80
N MET A 83 8.03 -5.38 0.51
CA MET A 83 7.10 -4.39 -0.01
C MET A 83 6.08 -5.05 -0.93
N VAL A 84 4.81 -4.70 -0.75
CA VAL A 84 3.71 -5.10 -1.63
C VAL A 84 3.18 -3.85 -2.33
N GLY A 85 3.04 -3.89 -3.65
CA GLY A 85 2.57 -2.75 -4.46
C GLY A 85 2.08 -3.18 -5.83
N ASP A 86 1.60 -2.23 -6.65
CA ASP A 86 0.99 -2.53 -7.95
C ASP A 86 2.00 -2.82 -9.09
N GLY A 87 3.30 -2.68 -8.81
CA GLY A 87 4.38 -2.98 -9.74
C GLY A 87 4.67 -1.90 -10.78
N VAL A 88 3.77 -0.94 -11.00
CA VAL A 88 3.95 0.14 -11.99
C VAL A 88 4.29 1.44 -11.28
N ASN A 89 3.47 1.85 -10.32
CA ASN A 89 3.66 3.10 -9.59
C ASN A 89 4.69 2.94 -8.47
N ASP A 90 4.80 1.72 -7.92
CA ASP A 90 5.70 1.43 -6.80
C ASP A 90 6.99 0.72 -7.24
N ALA A 91 7.33 0.69 -8.54
CA ALA A 91 8.48 -0.06 -9.05
C ALA A 91 9.82 0.28 -8.36
N PRO A 92 10.18 1.57 -8.13
CA PRO A 92 11.43 1.89 -7.43
C PRO A 92 11.45 1.38 -6.00
N ALA A 93 10.31 1.48 -5.32
CA ALA A 93 10.16 1.10 -3.92
C ALA A 93 10.18 -0.44 -3.77
N LEU A 94 9.53 -1.17 -4.68
CA LEU A 94 9.59 -2.64 -4.77
C LEU A 94 11.02 -3.14 -5.01
N ALA A 95 11.80 -2.45 -5.83
CA ALA A 95 13.20 -2.79 -6.08
C ALA A 95 14.11 -2.50 -4.89
N ARG A 96 13.74 -1.56 -4.00
CA ARG A 96 14.55 -1.19 -2.83
C ARG A 96 14.38 -2.13 -1.64
N ALA A 97 13.21 -2.74 -1.51
CA ALA A 97 12.89 -3.70 -0.45
C ALA A 97 13.76 -4.97 -0.53
N ASP A 98 13.92 -5.68 0.59
CA ASP A 98 14.59 -6.99 0.59
C ASP A 98 13.79 -8.03 -0.21
N LEU A 99 12.46 -7.86 -0.26
CA LEU A 99 11.55 -8.65 -1.07
C LEU A 99 10.45 -7.75 -1.67
N GLY A 100 10.44 -7.59 -2.99
CA GLY A 100 9.36 -6.92 -3.71
C GLY A 100 8.29 -7.91 -4.18
N VAL A 101 7.03 -7.66 -3.83
CA VAL A 101 5.86 -8.42 -4.29
C VAL A 101 4.95 -7.49 -5.08
N ALA A 102 5.00 -7.62 -6.41
CA ALA A 102 4.06 -6.91 -7.28
C ALA A 102 2.73 -7.67 -7.32
N MET A 103 1.64 -6.99 -6.96
CA MET A 103 0.29 -7.52 -7.15
C MET A 103 -0.07 -7.44 -8.62
N ALA A 104 -0.31 -8.60 -9.23
CA ALA A 104 -0.81 -8.64 -10.60
C ALA A 104 -2.24 -8.08 -10.64
N ARG A 105 -2.48 -7.16 -11.57
CA ARG A 105 -3.84 -6.88 -12.02
C ARG A 105 -4.38 -8.13 -12.73
N PRO A 106 -5.69 -8.43 -12.64
CA PRO A 106 -6.27 -9.67 -13.16
C PRO A 106 -6.07 -9.91 -14.67
N ASP A 107 -5.58 -8.92 -15.43
CA ASP A 107 -5.28 -9.00 -16.85
C ASP A 107 -3.84 -9.44 -17.19
N ARG A 108 -2.93 -9.51 -16.20
CA ARG A 108 -1.54 -9.96 -16.43
C ARG A 108 -1.18 -11.18 -15.59
N THR A 109 -0.97 -12.30 -16.27
CA THR A 109 -0.38 -13.52 -15.69
C THR A 109 1.00 -13.23 -15.12
N ALA A 110 1.12 -13.18 -13.78
CA ALA A 110 2.41 -13.13 -13.11
C ALA A 110 3.19 -14.42 -13.40
N ARG A 111 4.21 -14.35 -14.26
CA ARG A 111 5.09 -15.48 -14.56
C ARG A 111 6.23 -15.49 -13.54
N TRP A 112 6.09 -16.30 -12.50
CA TRP A 112 7.14 -16.52 -11.51
C TRP A 112 8.36 -17.18 -12.19
N ARG A 113 9.49 -16.47 -12.32
CA ARG A 113 10.76 -17.06 -12.74
C ARG A 113 11.56 -17.40 -11.49
N ARG A 114 11.80 -18.70 -11.27
CA ARG A 114 12.71 -19.19 -10.22
C ARG A 114 14.10 -18.56 -10.41
N PRO A 115 14.73 -17.97 -9.37
CA PRO A 115 16.13 -17.61 -9.44
C PRO A 115 16.97 -18.88 -9.51
N ALA A 116 17.88 -18.95 -10.49
CA ALA A 116 18.89 -19.99 -10.55
C ALA A 116 20.05 -19.58 -9.64
N TRP A 117 20.05 -20.04 -8.40
CA TRP A 117 21.28 -20.10 -7.61
C TRP A 117 21.78 -21.55 -7.63
N ARG A 118 23.00 -21.70 -8.13
CA ARG A 118 23.91 -22.85 -7.89
C ARG A 118 25.00 -22.35 -6.97
#